data_AF-A0A235CIN2-F1
#
_entry.id   AF-A0A235CIN2-F1
#
_cell.length_a   1.000
_cell.length_b   1.000
_cell.length_c   1.000
_cell.angle_alpha   90.00
_cell.angle_beta   90.00
_cell.angle_gamma   90.00
#
_symmetry.space_group_name_H-M   'P 1'
#
loop_
_entity.id
_entity.type
_entity.pdbx_description
1 polymer ?
#
loop_
_entity_poly.entity_id
_entity_poly.type
_entity_poly.pdbx_seq_one_letter_code
_entity_poly.pdbx_strand_id
1 'polypeptide(L)'
;MSEITPLDKQLTLLRERFTERTLKELQEIRAELDTRPLNSAPLPRLQTGAQLLHRLAGSSGTFGFNALGKEAARLEHWLNTELAKKDMPFHQAERLVADLSQHLSQLPGLLLPSALPDLMPSGDAASGNTRDERPVEGDKLTTLTHRHFSAKKQKD
;
A
#
# COMPACT_ATOMS: atom_id res chain seq x y z
N MET A 1 36.99 -10.31 8.72
CA MET A 1 36.41 -8.97 8.92
C MET A 1 35.67 -8.64 7.64
N SER A 2 34.34 -8.71 7.63
CA SER A 2 33.56 -8.42 6.41
C SER A 2 33.73 -6.95 6.06
N GLU A 3 34.29 -6.66 4.90
CA GLU A 3 34.44 -5.28 4.42
C GLU A 3 33.06 -4.71 4.14
N ILE A 4 32.66 -3.70 4.92
CA ILE A 4 31.41 -2.96 4.70
C ILE A 4 31.58 -2.19 3.38
N THR A 5 30.83 -2.60 2.36
CA THR A 5 30.94 -1.99 1.04
C THR A 5 30.37 -0.56 1.05
N PRO A 6 30.78 0.32 0.12
CA PRO A 6 30.14 1.63 -0.06
C PRO A 6 28.62 1.54 -0.25
N LEU A 7 28.14 0.45 -0.88
CA LEU A 7 26.72 0.17 -1.06
C LEU A 7 26.02 -0.11 0.28
N ASP A 8 26.64 -0.91 1.16
CA ASP A 8 26.09 -1.21 2.49
C ASP A 8 25.96 0.06 3.34
N LYS A 9 26.92 0.98 3.23
CA LYS A 9 26.86 2.30 3.88
C LYS A 9 25.70 3.14 3.36
N GLN A 10 25.49 3.14 2.04
CA GLN A 10 24.39 3.89 1.43
C GLN A 10 23.01 3.32 1.80
N LEU A 11 22.86 1.99 1.82
CA LEU A 11 21.63 1.34 2.26
C LEU A 11 21.34 1.60 3.74
N THR A 12 22.37 1.59 4.58
CA THR A 12 22.26 1.93 6.00
C THR A 12 21.75 3.36 6.18
N LEU A 13 22.33 4.33 5.47
CA LEU A 13 21.92 5.74 5.54
C LEU A 13 20.49 5.96 5.03
N LEU A 14 20.08 5.27 3.97
CA LEU A 14 18.70 5.31 3.49
C LEU A 14 17.72 4.75 4.52
N ARG A 15 18.09 3.66 5.19
CA ARG A 15 17.28 3.05 6.25
C ARG A 15 17.16 3.94 7.48
N GLU A 16 18.25 4.60 7.87
CA GLU A 16 18.25 5.59 8.96
C GLU A 16 17.31 6.75 8.64
N ARG A 17 17.43 7.36 7.45
CA ARG A 17 16.54 8.45 7.02
C ARG A 17 15.07 8.02 6.96
N PHE A 18 14.80 6.82 6.47
CA PHE A 18 13.45 6.27 6.48
C PHE A 18 12.91 6.14 7.90
N THR A 19 13.73 5.64 8.82
CA THR A 19 13.37 5.45 10.23
C THR A 19 13.07 6.79 10.91
N GLU A 20 13.99 7.75 10.82
CA GLU A 20 13.82 9.10 11.38
C GLU A 20 12.55 9.78 10.87
N ARG A 21 12.36 9.76 9.55
CA ARG A 21 11.18 10.35 8.92
C ARG A 21 9.90 9.66 9.39
N THR A 22 9.89 8.33 9.41
CA THR A 22 8.70 7.55 9.82
C THR A 22 8.35 7.79 11.27
N LEU A 23 9.33 7.86 12.17
CA LEU A 23 9.10 8.19 13.58
C LEU A 23 8.46 9.57 13.73
N LYS A 24 8.99 10.56 13.02
CA LYS A 24 8.45 11.92 13.03
C LYS A 24 7.00 11.95 12.52
N GLU A 25 6.72 11.33 11.38
CA GLU A 25 5.37 11.30 10.79
C GLU A 25 4.38 10.55 11.71
N LEU A 26 4.79 9.46 12.34
CA LEU A 26 3.96 8.75 13.34
C LEU A 26 3.64 9.63 14.54
N GLN A 27 4.61 10.38 15.05
CA GLN A 27 4.42 11.32 16.17
C GLN A 27 3.48 12.47 15.80
N GLU A 28 3.65 13.06 14.62
CA GLU A 28 2.83 14.16 14.13
C GLU A 28 1.36 13.73 13.96
N ILE A 29 1.12 12.61 13.28
CA ILE A 29 -0.25 12.10 13.10
C ILE A 29 -0.87 11.72 14.44
N ARG A 30 -0.10 11.07 15.33
CA ARG A 30 -0.62 10.75 16.66
C ARG A 30 -1.00 12.01 17.44
N ALA A 31 -0.16 13.05 17.40
CA ALA A 31 -0.49 14.32 18.05
C ALA A 31 -1.77 14.92 17.46
N GLU A 32 -1.97 14.86 16.15
CA GLU A 32 -3.21 15.29 15.50
C GLU A 32 -4.43 14.48 15.97
N LEU A 33 -4.30 13.15 16.09
CA LEU A 33 -5.37 12.28 16.58
C LEU A 33 -5.70 12.53 18.06
N ASP A 34 -4.68 12.73 18.90
CA ASP A 34 -4.80 12.98 20.34
C ASP A 34 -5.35 14.39 20.62
N THR A 35 -5.11 15.35 19.73
CA THR A 35 -5.78 16.64 19.81
C THR A 35 -7.27 16.47 19.54
N ARG A 36 -8.09 17.00 20.45
CA ARG A 36 -9.55 17.08 20.28
C ARG A 36 -9.96 18.53 20.04
N PRO A 37 -9.83 19.05 18.81
CA PRO A 37 -10.38 20.35 18.50
C PRO A 37 -11.89 20.33 18.79
N LEU A 38 -12.38 21.34 19.50
CA LEU A 38 -13.77 21.45 19.93
C LEU A 38 -14.78 21.37 18.77
N ASN A 39 -14.31 21.54 17.52
CA ASN A 39 -15.11 21.59 16.29
C ASN A 39 -14.56 20.74 15.13
N SER A 40 -13.58 19.84 15.34
CA SER A 40 -13.07 19.04 14.21
C SER A 40 -13.83 17.74 14.03
N ALA A 41 -14.24 17.47 12.79
CA ALA A 41 -14.79 16.18 12.43
C ALA A 41 -13.73 15.07 12.64
N PRO A 42 -14.09 13.90 13.18
CA PRO A 42 -13.19 12.76 13.34
C PRO A 42 -12.83 12.10 11.99
N LEU A 43 -13.72 12.19 11.00
CA LEU A 43 -13.55 11.55 9.68
C LEU A 43 -12.26 11.99 8.94
N PRO A 44 -11.95 13.28 8.77
CA PRO A 44 -10.69 13.72 8.16
C PRO A 44 -9.44 13.17 8.86
N ARG A 45 -9.45 13.16 10.20
CA ARG A 45 -8.34 12.63 11.02
C ARG A 45 -8.12 11.14 10.77
N LEU A 46 -9.19 10.36 10.70
CA LEU A 46 -9.15 8.95 10.35
C LEU A 46 -8.63 8.71 8.93
N GLN A 47 -9.04 9.54 7.96
CA GLN A 47 -8.54 9.46 6.58
C GLN A 47 -7.04 9.74 6.48
N THR A 48 -6.54 10.74 7.20
CA THR A 48 -5.10 11.02 7.28
C THR A 48 -4.34 9.82 7.85
N GLY A 49 -4.87 9.19 8.90
CA GLY A 49 -4.31 7.95 9.46
C GLY A 49 -4.27 6.79 8.47
N ALA A 50 -5.35 6.58 7.69
CA ALA A 50 -5.41 5.55 6.66
C ALA A 50 -4.34 5.76 5.57
N GLN A 51 -4.15 7.01 5.11
CA GLN A 51 -3.14 7.35 4.12
C GLN A 51 -1.71 7.11 4.64
N LEU A 52 -1.45 7.44 5.91
CA LEU A 52 -0.18 7.13 6.56
C LEU A 52 0.09 5.63 6.54
N LEU A 53 -0.89 4.83 7.00
CA LEU A 53 -0.78 3.38 7.09
C LEU A 53 -0.54 2.74 5.72
N HIS A 54 -1.27 3.18 4.69
CA HIS A 54 -1.08 2.72 3.31
C HIS A 54 0.35 2.92 2.82
N ARG A 55 0.88 4.14 3.03
CA ARG A 55 2.26 4.46 2.64
C ARG A 55 3.27 3.63 3.44
N LEU A 56 3.05 3.42 4.73
CA LEU A 56 3.94 2.59 5.55
C LEU A 56 3.91 1.13 5.11
N ALA A 57 2.73 0.58 4.82
CA ALA A 57 2.59 -0.77 4.27
C ALA A 57 3.40 -0.96 2.98
N GLY A 58 3.32 0.01 2.05
CA GLY A 58 4.03 -0.05 0.78
C GLY A 58 5.54 0.22 0.87
N SER A 59 5.97 1.16 1.71
CA SER A 59 7.38 1.58 1.76
C SER A 59 8.25 0.74 2.69
N SER A 60 7.68 0.10 3.71
CA SER A 60 8.44 -0.66 4.71
C SER A 60 9.19 -1.86 4.12
N GLY A 61 8.63 -2.52 3.09
CA GLY A 61 9.27 -3.65 2.42
C GLY A 61 10.61 -3.27 1.77
N THR A 62 10.69 -2.10 1.15
CA THR A 62 11.90 -1.60 0.47
C THR A 62 13.09 -1.44 1.43
N PHE A 63 12.82 -1.13 2.69
CA PHE A 63 13.86 -0.88 3.71
C PHE A 63 14.04 -2.05 4.70
N GLY A 64 13.39 -3.19 4.46
CA GLY A 64 13.50 -4.40 5.28
C GLY A 64 12.66 -4.39 6.57
N PHE A 65 11.72 -3.46 6.74
CA PHE A 65 10.84 -3.38 7.91
C PHE A 65 9.56 -4.22 7.72
N ASN A 66 9.71 -5.51 7.46
CA ASN A 66 8.59 -6.40 7.13
C ASN A 66 7.51 -6.44 8.22
N ALA A 67 7.90 -6.42 9.50
CA ALA A 67 6.95 -6.40 10.61
C ALA A 67 6.11 -5.11 10.63
N LEU A 68 6.75 -3.95 10.42
CA LEU A 68 6.08 -2.67 10.30
C LEU A 68 5.10 -2.65 9.12
N GLY A 69 5.54 -3.12 7.95
CA GLY A 69 4.70 -3.15 6.75
C GLY A 69 3.45 -4.01 6.94
N LYS A 70 3.61 -5.20 7.53
CA LYS A 70 2.49 -6.12 7.83
C LYS A 70 1.51 -5.50 8.82
N GLU A 71 2.02 -4.90 9.90
CA GLU A 71 1.16 -4.29 10.91
C GLU A 71 0.44 -3.05 10.37
N ALA A 72 1.13 -2.22 9.57
CA ALA A 72 0.53 -1.07 8.91
C ALA A 72 -0.61 -1.50 7.95
N ALA A 73 -0.40 -2.54 7.14
CA ALA A 73 -1.43 -3.08 6.25
C ALA A 73 -2.64 -3.63 7.02
N ARG A 74 -2.39 -4.32 8.15
CA ARG A 74 -3.44 -4.84 9.03
C ARG A 74 -4.30 -3.71 9.60
N LEU A 75 -3.66 -2.66 10.10
CA LEU A 75 -4.34 -1.48 10.66
C LEU A 75 -5.07 -0.68 9.57
N GLU A 76 -4.48 -0.53 8.38
CA GLU A 76 -5.12 0.11 7.24
C GLU A 76 -6.42 -0.61 6.87
N HIS A 77 -6.38 -1.93 6.76
CA HIS A 77 -7.55 -2.75 6.41
C HIS A 77 -8.65 -2.65 7.48
N TRP A 78 -8.28 -2.73 8.75
CA TRP A 78 -9.22 -2.53 9.87
C TRP A 78 -9.89 -1.16 9.79
N LEU A 79 -9.10 -0.09 9.63
CA LEU A 79 -9.59 1.27 9.59
C LEU A 79 -10.51 1.51 8.39
N ASN A 80 -10.13 1.03 7.20
CA ASN A 80 -10.96 1.13 6.00
C ASN A 80 -12.28 0.36 6.12
N THR A 81 -12.27 -0.79 6.80
CA THR A 81 -13.48 -1.57 7.06
C THR A 81 -14.44 -0.82 7.98
N GLU A 82 -13.92 -0.16 9.02
CA GLU A 82 -14.72 0.68 9.89
C GLU A 82 -15.27 1.91 9.15
N LEU A 83 -14.42 2.60 8.37
CA LEU A 83 -14.81 3.77 7.56
C LEU A 83 -15.85 3.45 6.46
N ALA A 84 -15.90 2.20 5.98
CA ALA A 84 -16.88 1.77 4.98
C ALA A 84 -18.30 1.58 5.55
N LYS A 85 -18.46 1.57 6.88
CA LYS A 85 -19.78 1.46 7.51
C LYS A 85 -20.59 2.72 7.23
N LYS A 86 -21.73 2.56 6.54
CA LYS A 86 -22.67 3.66 6.32
C LYS A 86 -23.18 4.18 7.68
N ASP A 87 -23.29 5.49 7.78
CA ASP A 87 -23.89 6.20 8.92
C ASP A 87 -23.16 5.99 10.26
N MET A 88 -21.83 5.91 10.26
CA MET A 88 -21.04 5.90 11.49
C MET A 88 -21.35 7.14 12.36
N PRO A 89 -21.92 6.98 13.56
CA PRO A 89 -22.23 8.10 14.42
C PRO A 89 -20.95 8.74 14.97
N PHE A 90 -21.02 10.05 15.26
CA PHE A 90 -19.86 10.85 15.70
C PHE A 90 -19.09 10.22 16.88
N HIS A 91 -19.78 9.72 17.90
CA HIS A 91 -19.14 9.10 19.07
C HIS A 91 -18.38 7.81 18.72
N GLN A 92 -18.84 7.06 17.71
CA GLN A 92 -18.15 5.87 17.23
C GLN A 92 -16.89 6.26 16.44
N ALA A 93 -16.97 7.30 15.62
CA ALA A 93 -15.81 7.85 14.92
C ALA A 93 -14.75 8.40 15.89
N GLU A 94 -15.16 9.07 16.98
CA GLU A 94 -14.25 9.53 18.03
C GLU A 94 -13.58 8.37 18.78
N ARG A 95 -14.33 7.29 19.06
CA ARG A 95 -13.75 6.07 19.64
C ARG A 95 -12.73 5.43 18.69
N LEU A 96 -13.03 5.41 17.39
CA LEU A 96 -12.14 4.89 16.37
C LEU A 96 -10.84 5.71 16.27
N VAL A 97 -10.91 7.04 16.45
CA VAL A 97 -9.73 7.92 16.53
C VAL A 97 -8.85 7.53 17.73
N ALA A 98 -9.46 7.30 18.90
CA ALA A 98 -8.73 6.86 20.08
C ALA A 98 -8.07 5.49 19.89
N ASP A 99 -8.81 4.52 19.34
CA ASP A 99 -8.30 3.18 19.04
C ASP A 99 -7.14 3.23 18.03
N LEU A 100 -7.26 4.06 16.99
CA LEU A 100 -6.20 4.28 16.01
C LEU A 100 -4.96 4.90 16.66
N SER A 101 -5.11 5.95 17.48
CA SER A 101 -3.99 6.57 18.20
C SER A 101 -3.26 5.57 19.08
N GLN A 102 -4.00 4.73 19.80
CA GLN A 102 -3.44 3.66 20.62
C GLN A 102 -2.63 2.67 19.77
N HIS A 103 -3.14 2.23 18.62
CA HIS A 103 -2.39 1.35 17.73
C HIS A 103 -1.13 2.01 17.15
N LEU A 104 -1.23 3.27 16.71
CA LEU A 104 -0.08 4.02 16.18
C LEU A 104 1.04 4.19 17.20
N SER A 105 0.72 4.23 18.50
CA SER A 105 1.72 4.30 19.58
C SER A 105 2.64 3.08 19.65
N GLN A 106 2.24 1.94 19.07
CA GLN A 106 2.98 0.68 19.11
C GLN A 106 3.90 0.51 17.89
N LEU A 107 3.59 1.15 16.76
CA LEU A 107 4.34 1.01 15.51
C LEU A 107 5.83 1.41 15.60
N PRO A 108 6.24 2.43 16.38
CA PRO A 108 7.64 2.75 16.57
C PRO A 108 8.48 1.57 17.10
N GLY A 109 7.88 0.65 17.86
CA GLY A 109 8.55 -0.56 18.35
C GLY A 109 8.97 -1.52 17.23
N LEU A 110 8.34 -1.43 16.05
CA LEU A 110 8.62 -2.27 14.88
C LEU A 110 9.68 -1.68 13.95
N LEU A 111 10.12 -0.45 14.22
CA LEU A 111 11.26 0.18 13.54
C LEU A 111 12.60 -0.21 14.15
N LEU A 112 12.60 -0.94 15.27
CA LEU A 112 13.84 -1.46 15.83
C LEU A 112 14.37 -2.58 14.91
N PRO A 113 15.66 -2.55 14.54
CA PRO A 113 16.27 -3.61 13.78
C PRO A 113 16.20 -4.89 14.61
N SER A 114 15.31 -5.81 14.22
CA SER A 114 15.46 -7.21 14.61
C SER A 114 16.81 -7.65 14.08
N ALA A 115 17.73 -7.96 14.99
CA ALA A 115 19.09 -8.35 14.64
C ALA A 115 19.04 -9.66 13.85
N LEU A 116 19.09 -9.57 12.51
CA LEU A 116 19.73 -10.47 11.55
C LEU A 116 19.13 -10.20 10.15
N PRO A 117 19.96 -10.18 9.08
CA PRO A 117 19.47 -10.11 7.72
C PRO A 117 18.76 -11.43 7.42
N ASP A 118 17.43 -11.39 7.36
CA ASP A 118 16.68 -12.42 6.67
C ASP A 118 17.10 -12.31 5.20
N LEU A 119 17.85 -13.30 4.72
CA LEU A 119 18.33 -13.36 3.35
C LEU A 119 17.15 -13.07 2.42
N MET A 120 17.28 -11.99 1.64
CA MET A 120 16.42 -11.69 0.50
C MET A 120 16.20 -12.95 -0.34
N PRO A 121 14.96 -13.40 -0.61
CA PRO A 121 14.63 -13.91 -1.91
C PRO A 121 14.28 -12.71 -2.79
N SER A 122 15.19 -12.48 -3.74
CA SER A 122 15.10 -11.71 -4.97
C SER A 122 13.72 -11.18 -5.36
N GLY A 123 13.71 -9.90 -5.74
CA GLY A 123 12.74 -9.42 -6.71
C GLY A 123 12.89 -10.18 -8.02
N ASP A 124 11.97 -11.10 -8.28
CA ASP A 124 11.65 -11.55 -9.64
C ASP A 124 10.52 -10.68 -10.17
N ALA A 125 10.93 -9.54 -10.74
CA ALA A 125 10.12 -8.79 -11.68
C ALA A 125 10.99 -8.54 -12.93
N ALA A 126 10.82 -9.41 -13.93
CA ALA A 126 10.96 -9.19 -15.39
C ALA A 126 11.84 -10.23 -16.12
N SER A 127 11.21 -11.26 -16.69
CA SER A 127 11.59 -11.88 -17.98
C SER A 127 10.52 -12.91 -18.35
N GLY A 128 9.88 -12.95 -19.53
CA GLY A 128 10.08 -12.20 -20.74
C GLY A 128 8.83 -12.30 -21.61
N ASN A 129 8.53 -11.20 -22.28
CA ASN A 129 7.64 -11.14 -23.42
C ASN A 129 8.36 -11.77 -24.63
N THR A 130 8.18 -13.06 -24.87
CA THR A 130 8.54 -13.69 -26.14
C THR A 130 7.28 -13.86 -26.98
N ARG A 131 7.13 -12.93 -27.93
CA ARG A 131 6.42 -13.12 -29.20
C ARG A 131 6.84 -14.46 -29.80
N ASP A 132 5.90 -15.37 -29.95
CA ASP A 132 6.03 -16.47 -30.89
C ASP A 132 5.26 -16.10 -32.16
N GLU A 133 6.01 -15.67 -33.17
CA GLU A 133 5.54 -15.46 -34.52
C GLU A 133 5.99 -16.65 -35.39
N ARG A 134 4.98 -17.38 -35.91
CA ARG A 134 4.90 -18.02 -37.26
C ARG A 134 5.45 -19.46 -37.47
N PRO A 135 5.11 -20.14 -38.60
CA PRO A 135 3.81 -20.35 -39.28
C PRO A 135 3.62 -21.80 -39.85
N VAL A 136 2.53 -22.01 -40.64
CA VAL A 136 2.20 -23.09 -41.62
C VAL A 136 1.86 -24.49 -41.02
N GLU A 137 0.90 -25.31 -41.48
CA GLU A 137 0.24 -25.49 -42.79
C GLU A 137 -0.96 -26.45 -42.67
N GLY A 138 -1.95 -26.29 -43.55
CA GLY A 138 -2.78 -27.39 -44.07
C GLY A 138 -4.13 -27.63 -43.37
N ASP A 139 -5.26 -27.12 -43.86
CA ASP A 139 -6.02 -27.57 -45.04
C ASP A 139 -7.32 -28.27 -44.57
N LYS A 140 -8.47 -27.64 -44.80
CA LYS A 140 -9.58 -28.15 -45.64
C LYS A 140 -10.92 -27.46 -45.31
N LEU A 141 -11.50 -26.88 -46.37
CA LEU A 141 -12.92 -26.73 -46.73
C LEU A 141 -13.91 -26.28 -45.61
N THR A 142 -14.77 -25.29 -45.80
CA THR A 142 -15.79 -25.27 -46.85
C THR A 142 -16.46 -23.87 -46.92
N THR A 143 -16.75 -23.45 -48.15
CA THR A 143 -17.58 -22.34 -48.63
C THR A 143 -18.91 -22.07 -47.91
N LEU A 144 -19.30 -20.78 -47.73
CA LEU A 144 -20.56 -20.17 -48.26
C LEU A 144 -20.63 -18.67 -47.86
N THR A 145 -20.37 -17.74 -48.79
CA THR A 145 -21.39 -16.94 -49.54
C THR A 145 -22.00 -15.74 -48.78
N HIS A 146 -21.45 -14.56 -49.08
CA HIS A 146 -22.16 -13.39 -49.63
C HIS A 146 -23.45 -12.86 -48.92
N ARG A 147 -23.38 -11.66 -48.33
CA ARG A 147 -23.90 -10.36 -48.88
C ARG A 147 -24.42 -9.38 -47.83
N HIS A 148 -24.02 -8.13 -48.06
CA HIS A 148 -24.75 -6.85 -47.97
C HIS A 148 -25.33 -6.39 -46.63
N PHE A 149 -24.86 -5.26 -46.07
CA PHE A 149 -25.19 -3.86 -46.43
C PHE A 149 -26.66 -3.46 -46.21
N SER A 150 -26.91 -2.65 -45.17
CA SER A 150 -27.68 -1.38 -45.16
C SER A 150 -28.17 -1.13 -43.73
N ALA A 151 -27.74 -0.08 -43.04
CA ALA A 151 -28.04 1.35 -43.24
C ALA A 151 -29.49 1.74 -42.86
N LYS A 152 -29.58 2.52 -41.77
CA LYS A 152 -30.26 3.83 -41.66
C LYS A 152 -31.80 3.88 -41.78
N LYS A 153 -32.47 4.30 -40.69
CA LYS A 153 -33.37 5.48 -40.53
C LYS A 153 -34.29 5.30 -39.32
N GLN A 154 -34.26 6.22 -38.35
CA GLN A 154 -35.16 7.39 -38.18
C GLN A 154 -36.63 7.04 -37.95
N LYS A 155 -37.14 7.49 -36.79
CA LYS A 155 -38.40 8.23 -36.51
C LYS A 155 -38.92 7.85 -35.12
N ASP A 156 -39.49 8.73 -34.30
CA ASP A 156 -39.97 10.11 -34.45
C ASP A 156 -39.52 10.95 -33.25
#